data_AF-A0AAC9JHL4-F1
#
_entry.id   AF-A0AAC9JHL4-F1
#
_cell.length_a   1.000
_cell.length_b   1.000
_cell.length_c   1.000
_cell.angle_alpha   90.00
_cell.angle_beta   90.00
_cell.angle_gamma   90.00
#
_symmetry.space_group_name_H-M   'P 1'
#
loop_
_entity.id
_entity.type
_entity.pdbx_description
1 polymer ?
#
loop_
_entity_poly.entity_id
_entity_poly.type
_entity_poly.pdbx_seq_one_letter_code
_entity_poly.pdbx_strand_id
1 'polypeptide(L)'
;MNTYLRSSNALALFLTTMLALSGCDISKFKGREAGEIPFNLVGVETDACPIILSAANNRWNIDYFGFYLSNPEVRVDGKWQRVKFKQSHWQTPQTALLKFHSACSEPSDANSKIVLDVSEELLKLSTNLRFTMGLPFEQNHADVNVQPVPLNDESMFADALNGHMFLKLDLSKVNDEKATWSYHLGNAGCEFSNDDSNKVEKCAFTNRVEFILPMTQLDTDLDIDISVSNIFAQIDINEAPDCKFASPESAPCDKLIHNLVNRPWIKWQ
;
A
#
# COMPACT_ATOMS: atom_id res chain seq x y z
N MET A 1 2.10 -97.57 -30.23
CA MET A 1 3.11 -96.51 -30.07
C MET A 1 2.45 -95.32 -29.39
N ASN A 2 2.41 -95.34 -28.05
CA ASN A 2 2.23 -94.17 -27.17
C ASN A 2 2.08 -94.65 -25.72
N THR A 3 2.96 -94.17 -24.85
CA THR A 3 2.74 -93.95 -23.41
C THR A 3 4.03 -93.39 -22.83
N TYR A 4 4.12 -92.07 -22.61
CA TYR A 4 4.95 -91.40 -21.60
C TYR A 4 4.33 -89.99 -21.46
N LEU A 5 3.64 -89.68 -20.35
CA LEU A 5 4.12 -89.24 -19.04
C LEU A 5 4.25 -87.71 -18.92
N ARG A 6 3.49 -87.21 -17.94
CA ARG A 6 3.44 -85.87 -17.33
C ARG A 6 4.80 -85.15 -17.18
N SER A 7 4.80 -83.84 -17.42
CA SER A 7 5.35 -82.81 -16.51
C SER A 7 4.87 -81.43 -17.00
N SER A 8 3.99 -80.75 -16.26
CA SER A 8 4.28 -79.74 -15.23
C SER A 8 4.60 -78.34 -15.79
N ASN A 9 3.54 -77.53 -15.86
CA ASN A 9 3.41 -76.12 -15.52
C ASN A 9 4.70 -75.27 -15.36
N ALA A 10 4.79 -74.23 -16.19
CA ALA A 10 5.17 -72.88 -15.74
C ALA A 10 4.74 -71.86 -16.80
N LEU A 11 3.50 -71.36 -16.69
CA LEU A 11 3.05 -70.21 -17.46
C LEU A 11 3.58 -68.96 -16.74
N ALA A 12 4.67 -68.38 -17.25
CA ALA A 12 5.24 -67.14 -16.74
C ALA A 12 4.30 -65.97 -17.08
N LEU A 13 3.57 -65.47 -16.09
CA LEU A 13 2.77 -64.26 -16.18
C LEU A 13 3.71 -63.06 -15.91
N PHE A 14 4.16 -62.38 -16.97
CA PHE A 14 4.87 -61.11 -16.85
C PHE A 14 3.86 -60.02 -16.44
N LEU A 15 3.83 -59.67 -15.15
CA LEU A 15 3.10 -58.53 -14.63
C LEU A 15 4.02 -57.30 -14.70
N THR A 16 3.94 -56.53 -15.80
CA THR A 16 4.58 -55.22 -15.92
C THR A 16 3.87 -54.22 -15.00
N THR A 17 4.43 -53.99 -13.82
CA THR A 17 4.03 -52.92 -12.91
C THR A 17 4.56 -51.60 -13.45
N MET A 18 3.70 -50.84 -14.13
CA MET A 18 3.94 -49.43 -14.44
C MET A 18 3.91 -48.64 -13.12
N LEU A 19 5.08 -48.32 -12.59
CA LEU A 19 5.23 -47.29 -11.56
C LEU A 19 4.91 -45.93 -12.21
N ALA A 20 3.64 -45.54 -12.15
CA ALA A 20 3.25 -44.16 -12.36
C ALA A 20 3.86 -43.34 -11.22
N LEU A 21 5.01 -42.73 -11.48
CA LEU A 21 5.51 -41.62 -10.68
C LEU A 21 4.47 -40.50 -10.84
N SER A 22 3.52 -40.44 -9.91
CA SER A 22 2.78 -39.22 -9.63
C SER A 22 3.81 -38.19 -9.19
N GLY A 23 4.33 -37.43 -10.15
CA GLY A 23 4.98 -36.16 -9.88
C GLY A 23 3.96 -35.33 -9.14
N CYS A 24 4.09 -35.26 -7.82
CA CYS A 24 3.51 -34.16 -7.07
C CYS A 24 4.15 -32.92 -7.69
N ASP A 25 3.37 -32.21 -8.50
CA ASP A 25 3.59 -30.80 -8.75
C ASP A 25 3.51 -30.13 -7.38
N ILE A 26 4.66 -30.06 -6.71
CA ILE A 26 4.92 -29.13 -5.62
C ILE A 26 4.84 -27.77 -6.29
N SER A 27 3.60 -27.34 -6.47
CA SER A 27 3.19 -25.99 -6.78
C SER A 27 4.01 -25.12 -5.84
N LYS A 28 4.96 -24.38 -6.41
CA LYS A 28 5.85 -23.48 -5.69
C LYS A 28 5.05 -22.66 -4.69
N PHE A 29 5.07 -23.03 -3.42
CA PHE A 29 4.93 -22.08 -2.32
C PHE A 29 6.17 -21.18 -2.40
N LYS A 30 6.14 -20.19 -3.30
CA LYS A 30 7.09 -19.08 -3.21
C LYS A 30 6.77 -18.39 -1.90
N GLY A 31 7.61 -18.59 -0.88
CA GLY A 31 7.58 -17.74 0.31
C GLY A 31 7.70 -16.28 -0.09
N ARG A 32 7.21 -15.38 0.78
CA ARG A 32 7.38 -13.93 0.61
C ARG A 32 8.87 -13.60 0.45
N GLU A 33 9.18 -12.62 -0.39
CA GLU A 33 10.54 -12.11 -0.44
C GLU A 33 10.86 -11.32 0.83
N ALA A 34 12.12 -11.32 1.25
CA ALA A 34 12.55 -10.55 2.41
C ALA A 34 12.19 -9.07 2.23
N GLY A 35 11.60 -8.47 3.26
CA GLY A 35 11.16 -7.08 3.23
C GLY A 35 9.87 -6.81 2.47
N GLU A 36 9.20 -7.83 1.91
CA GLU A 36 7.83 -7.68 1.42
C GLU A 36 6.87 -7.45 2.59
N ILE A 37 6.10 -6.35 2.52
CA ILE A 37 5.13 -5.96 3.54
C ILE A 37 3.81 -5.66 2.83
N PRO A 38 2.84 -6.59 2.88
CA PRO A 38 1.49 -6.36 2.39
C PRO A 38 0.70 -5.38 3.28
N PHE A 39 -0.22 -4.67 2.66
CA PHE A 39 -1.17 -3.77 3.28
C PHE A 39 -2.58 -4.22 2.93
N ASN A 40 -3.39 -4.50 3.94
CA ASN A 40 -4.75 -5.00 3.81
C ASN A 40 -5.74 -3.93 4.28
N LEU A 41 -6.72 -3.60 3.46
CA LEU A 41 -7.82 -2.75 3.92
C LEU A 41 -8.73 -3.57 4.85
N VAL A 42 -9.03 -3.02 6.03
CA VAL A 42 -9.92 -3.65 7.02
C VAL A 42 -11.12 -2.75 7.33
N GLY A 43 -12.24 -3.37 7.70
CA GLY A 43 -13.48 -2.65 7.97
C GLY A 43 -14.17 -2.10 6.71
N VAL A 44 -13.87 -2.66 5.55
CA VAL A 44 -14.48 -2.36 4.25
C VAL A 44 -14.93 -3.66 3.57
N GLU A 45 -15.92 -3.56 2.68
CA GLU A 45 -16.38 -4.65 1.82
C GLU A 45 -15.46 -4.72 0.59
N THR A 46 -14.41 -5.53 0.67
CA THR A 46 -13.42 -5.70 -0.41
C THR A 46 -13.89 -6.63 -1.53
N ASP A 47 -14.94 -7.41 -1.29
CA ASP A 47 -15.62 -8.25 -2.28
C ASP A 47 -16.61 -7.45 -3.15
N ALA A 48 -16.98 -6.24 -2.71
CA ALA A 48 -17.70 -5.27 -3.51
C ALA A 48 -16.76 -4.51 -4.48
N CYS A 49 -17.31 -4.11 -5.62
CA CYS A 49 -16.60 -3.26 -6.57
C CYS A 49 -17.50 -2.13 -7.07
N PRO A 50 -17.14 -0.85 -6.85
CA PRO A 50 -16.00 -0.37 -6.07
C PRO A 50 -16.01 -0.85 -4.60
N ILE A 51 -14.88 -0.73 -3.89
CA ILE A 51 -14.77 -1.13 -2.47
C ILE A 51 -15.73 -0.25 -1.67
N ILE A 52 -16.52 -0.85 -0.78
CA ILE A 52 -17.51 -0.10 -0.01
C ILE A 52 -17.03 0.04 1.44
N LEU A 53 -17.04 1.27 1.94
CA LEU A 53 -16.88 1.54 3.37
C LEU A 53 -18.23 1.95 3.96
N SER A 54 -18.45 1.58 5.22
CA SER A 54 -19.59 2.07 6.00
C SER A 54 -19.13 3.19 6.94
N ALA A 55 -19.77 4.36 6.84
CA ALA A 55 -19.53 5.51 7.70
C ALA A 55 -20.85 6.00 8.28
N ALA A 56 -20.99 5.87 9.61
CA ALA A 56 -22.25 6.08 10.31
C ALA A 56 -23.39 5.26 9.69
N ASN A 57 -24.46 5.91 9.23
CA ASN A 57 -25.63 5.27 8.61
C ASN A 57 -25.56 5.26 7.06
N ASN A 58 -24.43 5.67 6.47
CA ASN A 58 -24.27 5.79 5.03
C ASN A 58 -23.16 4.84 4.53
N ARG A 59 -23.32 4.42 3.27
CA ARG A 59 -22.35 3.60 2.56
C ARG A 59 -21.69 4.45 1.48
N TRP A 60 -20.37 4.32 1.36
CA TRP A 60 -19.56 5.08 0.42
C TRP A 60 -18.69 4.14 -0.38
N ASN A 61 -18.63 4.36 -1.69
CA ASN A 61 -17.64 3.78 -2.56
C ASN A 61 -16.30 4.46 -2.29
N ILE A 62 -15.21 3.69 -2.23
CA ILE A 62 -13.86 4.19 -2.33
C ILE A 62 -13.52 4.30 -3.81
N ASP A 63 -13.70 5.48 -4.39
CA ASP A 63 -13.40 5.71 -5.81
C ASP A 63 -11.89 5.73 -6.05
N TYR A 64 -11.16 6.31 -5.09
CA TYR A 64 -9.70 6.30 -5.06
C TYR A 64 -9.20 6.26 -3.62
N PHE A 65 -8.22 5.40 -3.34
CA PHE A 65 -7.44 5.48 -2.12
C PHE A 65 -5.97 5.16 -2.41
N GLY A 66 -5.07 6.09 -2.12
CA GLY A 66 -3.64 5.88 -2.31
C GLY A 66 -2.81 6.88 -1.52
N PHE A 67 -1.56 6.51 -1.22
CA PHE A 67 -0.64 7.36 -0.49
C PHE A 67 0.81 6.99 -0.77
N TYR A 68 1.68 8.00 -0.67
CA TYR A 68 3.13 7.83 -0.79
C TYR A 68 3.76 7.52 0.57
N LEU A 69 4.69 6.57 0.58
CA LEU A 69 5.61 6.33 1.69
C LEU A 69 7.03 6.68 1.25
N SER A 70 7.76 7.42 2.07
CA SER A 70 9.16 7.77 1.86
C SER A 70 10.00 7.56 3.12
N ASN A 71 11.32 7.63 2.97
CA ASN A 71 12.29 7.54 4.05
C ASN A 71 12.10 6.30 4.94
N PRO A 72 12.16 5.07 4.38
CA PRO A 72 12.02 3.87 5.19
C PRO A 72 13.24 3.71 6.10
N GLU A 73 13.01 3.48 7.38
CA GLU A 73 14.07 3.25 8.36
C GLU A 73 13.69 2.15 9.34
N VAL A 74 14.66 1.35 9.75
CA VAL A 74 14.50 0.31 10.77
C VAL A 74 15.28 0.66 12.02
N ARG A 75 14.81 0.21 13.18
CA ARG A 75 15.49 0.44 14.45
C ARG A 75 16.17 -0.82 14.96
N VAL A 76 17.50 -0.78 15.06
CA VAL A 76 18.32 -1.88 15.57
C VAL A 76 19.20 -1.35 16.70
N ASP A 77 19.25 -2.05 17.83
CA ASP A 77 20.00 -1.65 19.03
C ASP A 77 19.72 -0.20 19.46
N GLY A 78 18.45 0.21 19.38
CA GLY A 78 17.99 1.55 19.75
C GLY A 78 18.30 2.66 18.75
N LYS A 79 19.02 2.37 17.65
CA LYS A 79 19.40 3.35 16.62
C LYS A 79 18.60 3.16 15.34
N TRP A 80 18.14 4.27 14.76
CA TRP A 80 17.52 4.28 13.45
C TRP A 80 18.57 4.12 12.35
N GLN A 81 18.30 3.22 11.42
CA GLN A 81 19.11 2.94 10.25
C GLN A 81 18.26 3.11 9.01
N ARG A 82 18.73 3.94 8.07
CA ARG A 82 18.05 4.14 6.79
C ARG A 82 18.17 2.89 5.94
N VAL A 83 17.04 2.45 5.42
CA VAL A 83 16.96 1.38 4.41
C VAL A 83 16.42 1.97 3.11
N LYS A 84 16.28 1.14 2.09
CA LYS A 84 15.72 1.54 0.79
C LYS A 84 14.50 0.68 0.49
N PHE A 85 13.63 1.17 -0.37
CA PHE A 85 12.71 0.28 -1.07
C PHE A 85 13.45 -0.43 -2.21
N LYS A 86 13.00 -1.63 -2.54
CA LYS A 86 13.45 -2.36 -3.73
C LYS A 86 12.80 -1.74 -4.97
N GLN A 87 13.61 -1.30 -5.93
CA GLN A 87 13.12 -0.66 -7.16
C GLN A 87 12.08 -1.54 -7.87
N SER A 88 10.94 -0.94 -8.22
CA SER A 88 9.88 -1.56 -9.03
C SER A 88 9.12 -0.48 -9.81
N HIS A 89 8.00 -0.83 -10.44
CA HIS A 89 7.09 0.17 -11.03
C HIS A 89 6.43 1.05 -9.95
N TRP A 90 6.22 0.49 -8.77
CA TRP A 90 5.52 1.14 -7.65
C TRP A 90 6.47 1.76 -6.63
N GLN A 91 7.79 1.63 -6.82
CA GLN A 91 8.78 2.10 -5.86
C GLN A 91 10.08 2.55 -6.54
N THR A 92 10.56 3.73 -6.19
CA THR A 92 11.98 4.10 -6.30
C THR A 92 12.70 3.68 -5.01
N PRO A 93 14.04 3.79 -4.89
CA PRO A 93 14.71 3.39 -3.66
C PRO A 93 14.36 4.27 -2.44
N GLN A 94 13.71 5.42 -2.65
CA GLN A 94 13.36 6.38 -1.59
C GLN A 94 11.85 6.55 -1.39
N THR A 95 11.03 6.16 -2.37
CA THR A 95 9.58 6.42 -2.38
C THR A 95 8.82 5.21 -2.90
N ALA A 96 7.74 4.84 -2.23
CA ALA A 96 6.76 3.85 -2.68
C ALA A 96 5.37 4.50 -2.81
N LEU A 97 4.58 4.08 -3.80
CA LEU A 97 3.17 4.42 -3.92
C LEU A 97 2.32 3.19 -3.61
N LEU A 98 1.48 3.30 -2.59
CA LEU A 98 0.40 2.36 -2.35
C LEU A 98 -0.87 2.91 -2.98
N LYS A 99 -1.61 2.06 -3.69
CA LYS A 99 -2.81 2.42 -4.45
C LYS A 99 -3.82 1.28 -4.35
N PHE A 100 -4.93 1.55 -3.69
CA PHE A 100 -6.01 0.60 -3.37
C PHE A 100 -7.30 0.97 -4.10
N HIS A 101 -7.21 1.52 -5.30
CA HIS A 101 -8.40 1.87 -6.07
C HIS A 101 -9.18 0.60 -6.45
N SER A 102 -10.48 0.76 -6.62
CA SER A 102 -11.40 -0.34 -6.96
C SER A 102 -12.00 -0.19 -8.34
N ALA A 103 -11.27 0.40 -9.28
CA ALA A 103 -11.71 0.39 -10.66
C ALA A 103 -11.56 -1.05 -11.18
N CYS A 104 -12.64 -1.82 -11.12
CA CYS A 104 -12.68 -3.19 -11.66
C CYS A 104 -12.28 -3.29 -13.13
N SER A 105 -12.32 -2.16 -13.85
CA SER A 105 -11.83 -2.04 -15.21
C SER A 105 -10.32 -2.22 -15.32
N GLU A 106 -9.55 -1.87 -14.28
CA GLU A 106 -8.08 -1.82 -14.32
C GLU A 106 -7.44 -2.35 -13.03
N PRO A 107 -7.71 -3.60 -12.61
CA PRO A 107 -7.22 -4.15 -11.35
C PRO A 107 -5.69 -4.27 -11.27
N SER A 108 -4.99 -4.19 -12.42
CA SER A 108 -3.53 -4.18 -12.48
C SER A 108 -2.90 -2.84 -12.10
N ASP A 109 -3.67 -1.75 -12.08
CA ASP A 109 -3.23 -0.40 -11.70
C ASP A 109 -3.34 -0.16 -10.18
N ALA A 110 -3.11 -1.21 -9.40
CA ALA A 110 -3.14 -1.19 -7.94
C ALA A 110 -1.83 -1.72 -7.36
N ASN A 111 -1.50 -1.25 -6.15
CA ASN A 111 -0.39 -1.74 -5.36
C ASN A 111 -0.72 -1.73 -3.88
N SER A 112 -0.90 -2.91 -3.32
CA SER A 112 -1.21 -3.14 -1.90
C SER A 112 -0.01 -3.65 -1.11
N LYS A 113 1.22 -3.49 -1.60
CA LYS A 113 2.42 -3.91 -0.88
C LYS A 113 3.61 -3.01 -1.15
N ILE A 114 4.56 -3.03 -0.22
CA ILE A 114 5.90 -2.50 -0.44
C ILE A 114 6.92 -3.63 -0.35
N VAL A 115 8.11 -3.38 -0.84
CA VAL A 115 9.26 -4.26 -0.67
C VAL A 115 10.45 -3.43 -0.25
N LEU A 116 11.00 -3.71 0.93
CA LEU A 116 12.25 -3.14 1.41
C LEU A 116 13.45 -3.90 0.84
N ASP A 117 14.49 -3.18 0.44
CA ASP A 117 15.77 -3.75 0.02
C ASP A 117 16.65 -4.01 1.25
N VAL A 118 16.29 -5.06 2.01
CA VAL A 118 16.90 -5.43 3.30
C VAL A 118 17.03 -6.94 3.42
N SER A 119 17.97 -7.40 4.24
CA SER A 119 18.11 -8.83 4.53
C SER A 119 17.15 -9.29 5.64
N GLU A 120 16.82 -10.59 5.65
CA GLU A 120 15.99 -11.17 6.72
C GLU A 120 16.66 -11.02 8.10
N GLU A 121 17.99 -11.12 8.17
CA GLU A 121 18.74 -10.99 9.41
C GLU A 121 18.58 -9.58 10.00
N LEU A 122 18.63 -8.55 9.16
CA LEU A 122 18.40 -7.17 9.60
C LEU A 122 16.98 -6.99 10.13
N LEU A 123 15.98 -7.54 9.43
CA LEU A 123 14.58 -7.49 9.87
C LEU A 123 14.36 -8.21 11.20
N LYS A 124 14.96 -9.39 11.39
CA LYS A 124 14.88 -10.16 12.66
C LYS A 124 15.47 -9.41 13.85
N LEU A 125 16.46 -8.54 13.62
CA LEU A 125 17.07 -7.68 14.65
C LEU A 125 16.33 -6.35 14.85
N SER A 126 15.39 -6.02 13.96
CA SER A 126 14.68 -4.75 13.98
C SER A 126 13.58 -4.75 15.03
N THR A 127 13.47 -3.65 15.76
CA THR A 127 12.49 -3.43 16.85
C THR A 127 11.39 -2.46 16.46
N ASN A 128 11.64 -1.63 15.43
CA ASN A 128 10.65 -0.74 14.85
C ASN A 128 10.94 -0.58 13.35
N LEU A 129 9.89 -0.32 12.61
CA LEU A 129 9.92 0.18 11.25
C LEU A 129 9.28 1.57 11.25
N ARG A 130 9.87 2.52 10.52
CA ARG A 130 9.23 3.81 10.29
C ARG A 130 9.22 4.22 8.84
N PHE A 131 8.20 4.99 8.49
CA PHE A 131 8.02 5.62 7.21
C PHE A 131 7.53 7.06 7.41
N THR A 132 7.76 7.90 6.42
CA THR A 132 7.08 9.19 6.28
C THR A 132 6.03 9.09 5.19
N MET A 133 4.77 9.40 5.48
CA MET A 133 3.78 9.69 4.46
C MET A 133 4.06 11.05 3.83
N GLY A 134 4.22 11.04 2.51
CA GLY A 134 4.55 12.20 1.71
C GLY A 134 5.94 12.13 1.11
N LEU A 135 6.34 13.21 0.41
CA LEU A 135 7.53 13.23 -0.44
C LEU A 135 8.55 14.27 0.02
N PRO A 136 9.86 14.09 -0.27
CA PRO A 136 10.84 15.17 -0.19
C PRO A 136 10.39 16.41 -0.98
N PHE A 137 10.76 17.61 -0.51
CA PHE A 137 10.25 18.85 -1.10
C PHE A 137 10.62 18.98 -2.58
N GLU A 138 11.85 18.61 -2.97
CA GLU A 138 12.26 18.69 -4.38
C GLU A 138 11.46 17.72 -5.28
N GLN A 139 11.08 16.54 -4.76
CA GLN A 139 10.25 15.59 -5.50
C GLN A 139 8.78 16.05 -5.58
N ASN A 140 8.27 16.70 -4.52
CA ASN A 140 6.86 17.07 -4.45
C ASN A 140 6.42 18.06 -5.54
N HIS A 141 7.28 19.02 -5.88
CA HIS A 141 6.97 20.11 -6.82
C HIS A 141 7.70 19.99 -8.16
N ALA A 142 8.44 18.89 -8.38
CA ALA A 142 9.08 18.65 -9.68
C ALA A 142 8.02 18.34 -10.74
N ASP A 143 8.34 18.64 -12.00
CA ASP A 143 7.45 18.38 -13.14
C ASP A 143 7.12 16.89 -13.25
N VAL A 144 5.85 16.55 -13.02
CA VAL A 144 5.32 15.18 -13.02
C VAL A 144 5.63 14.42 -14.31
N ASN A 145 5.71 15.14 -15.46
CA ASN A 145 5.93 14.53 -16.77
C ASN A 145 7.33 13.96 -16.97
N VAL A 146 8.31 14.40 -16.16
CA VAL A 146 9.71 13.96 -16.26
C VAL A 146 10.15 13.14 -15.05
N GLN A 147 9.28 12.93 -14.07
CA GLN A 147 9.59 12.11 -12.90
C GLN A 147 9.60 10.60 -13.27
N PRO A 148 10.38 9.77 -12.56
CA PRO A 148 10.29 8.33 -12.72
C PRO A 148 9.00 7.78 -12.09
N VAL A 149 8.53 6.62 -12.55
CA VAL A 149 7.48 5.87 -11.83
C VAL A 149 7.92 5.57 -10.37
N PRO A 150 7.01 5.66 -9.38
CA PRO A 150 5.58 6.02 -9.46
C PRO A 150 5.30 7.52 -9.31
N LEU A 151 6.33 8.38 -9.34
CA LEU A 151 6.19 9.82 -9.13
C LEU A 151 5.64 10.58 -10.35
N ASN A 152 5.48 9.91 -11.49
CA ASN A 152 4.79 10.48 -12.67
C ASN A 152 3.31 10.08 -12.75
N ASP A 153 2.72 9.50 -11.69
CA ASP A 153 1.28 9.23 -11.65
C ASP A 153 0.51 10.55 -11.50
N GLU A 154 -0.03 11.06 -12.62
CA GLU A 154 -0.83 12.29 -12.67
C GLU A 154 -2.08 12.21 -11.78
N SER A 155 -2.62 11.01 -11.51
CA SER A 155 -3.76 10.87 -10.61
C SER A 155 -3.42 11.23 -9.15
N MET A 156 -2.13 11.26 -8.82
CA MET A 156 -1.56 11.63 -7.53
C MET A 156 -0.88 13.01 -7.55
N PHE A 157 -1.01 13.79 -8.62
CA PHE A 157 -0.46 15.14 -8.75
C PHE A 157 -1.57 16.16 -8.89
N ALA A 158 -1.57 17.21 -8.06
CA ALA A 158 -2.61 18.23 -8.11
C ALA A 158 -2.29 19.30 -9.15
N ASP A 159 -1.17 20.00 -8.94
CA ASP A 159 -0.67 21.03 -9.83
C ASP A 159 0.77 21.40 -9.41
N ALA A 160 1.43 22.27 -10.18
CA ALA A 160 2.81 22.68 -9.89
C ALA A 160 2.98 23.39 -8.53
N LEU A 161 1.97 24.13 -8.07
CA LEU A 161 2.04 24.90 -6.83
C LEU A 161 1.86 24.01 -5.60
N ASN A 162 0.88 23.12 -5.63
CA ASN A 162 0.53 22.23 -4.52
C ASN A 162 1.35 20.94 -4.53
N GLY A 163 1.77 20.49 -5.71
CA GLY A 163 2.57 19.29 -5.91
C GLY A 163 1.74 18.00 -5.84
N HIS A 164 2.36 16.94 -5.32
CA HIS A 164 1.72 15.64 -5.14
C HIS A 164 0.76 15.61 -3.95
N MET A 165 -0.29 14.81 -4.10
CA MET A 165 -1.11 14.34 -2.99
C MET A 165 -0.34 13.25 -2.25
N PHE A 166 0.08 13.52 -1.02
CA PHE A 166 0.70 12.53 -0.13
C PHE A 166 -0.26 11.42 0.26
N LEU A 167 -1.54 11.77 0.43
CA LEU A 167 -2.65 10.84 0.57
C LEU A 167 -3.83 11.39 -0.22
N LYS A 168 -4.46 10.53 -1.00
CA LYS A 168 -5.68 10.81 -1.75
C LYS A 168 -6.75 9.81 -1.35
N LEU A 169 -7.89 10.32 -0.89
CA LEU A 169 -9.09 9.55 -0.60
C LEU A 169 -10.27 10.25 -1.26
N ASP A 170 -10.86 9.63 -2.27
CA ASP A 170 -12.07 10.10 -2.95
C ASP A 170 -13.19 9.10 -2.73
N LEU A 171 -14.33 9.61 -2.28
CA LEU A 171 -15.51 8.84 -1.95
C LEU A 171 -16.73 9.35 -2.72
N SER A 172 -17.59 8.43 -3.14
CA SER A 172 -18.93 8.70 -3.65
C SER A 172 -19.95 7.91 -2.86
N LYS A 173 -21.13 8.50 -2.62
CA LYS A 173 -22.18 7.82 -1.85
C LYS A 173 -22.79 6.70 -2.68
N VAL A 174 -22.98 5.53 -2.06
CA VAL A 174 -23.65 4.40 -2.74
C VAL A 174 -25.07 4.82 -3.12
N ASN A 175 -25.44 4.60 -4.39
CA ASN A 175 -26.69 5.03 -5.02
C ASN A 175 -26.89 6.55 -5.18
N ASP A 176 -25.85 7.37 -4.96
CA ASP A 176 -25.86 8.81 -5.23
C ASP A 176 -24.45 9.31 -5.56
N GLU A 177 -23.98 9.02 -6.78
CA GLU A 177 -22.62 9.34 -7.23
C GLU A 177 -22.31 10.85 -7.27
N LYS A 178 -23.34 11.72 -7.18
CA LYS A 178 -23.15 13.18 -7.11
C LYS A 178 -22.80 13.65 -5.71
N ALA A 179 -23.13 12.86 -4.69
CA ALA A 179 -22.72 13.12 -3.32
C ALA A 179 -21.30 12.56 -3.12
N THR A 180 -20.30 13.42 -3.27
CA THR A 180 -18.89 13.06 -3.12
C THR A 180 -18.26 13.74 -1.92
N TRP A 181 -17.22 13.12 -1.39
CA TRP A 181 -16.36 13.71 -0.36
C TRP A 181 -14.91 13.31 -0.62
N SER A 182 -14.00 14.26 -0.45
CA SER A 182 -12.59 14.07 -0.78
C SER A 182 -11.66 14.59 0.31
N TYR A 183 -10.60 13.82 0.56
CA TYR A 183 -9.45 14.23 1.36
C TYR A 183 -8.15 14.07 0.56
N HIS A 184 -7.54 15.21 0.21
CA HIS A 184 -6.27 15.30 -0.50
C HIS A 184 -5.25 15.99 0.41
N LEU A 185 -4.42 15.18 1.06
CA LEU A 185 -3.33 15.67 1.90
C LEU A 185 -2.09 15.93 1.05
N GLY A 186 -1.51 17.11 1.17
CA GLY A 186 -0.24 17.50 0.54
C GLY A 186 0.30 18.76 1.21
N ASN A 187 1.40 19.33 0.70
CA ASN A 187 1.86 20.64 1.17
C ASN A 187 0.75 21.69 1.02
N ALA A 188 0.60 22.62 1.96
CA ALA A 188 -0.45 23.64 1.92
C ALA A 188 0.14 25.05 2.10
N GLY A 189 -0.51 26.05 1.48
CA GLY A 189 -0.05 27.43 1.50
C GLY A 189 1.31 27.60 0.83
N CYS A 190 1.49 26.98 -0.34
CA CYS A 190 2.70 27.09 -1.14
C CYS A 190 2.77 28.41 -1.89
N GLU A 191 3.99 28.91 -2.08
CA GLU A 191 4.27 30.15 -2.81
C GLU A 191 5.38 29.89 -3.84
N PHE A 192 5.19 30.41 -5.06
CA PHE A 192 6.26 30.47 -6.04
C PHE A 192 7.34 31.46 -5.60
N SER A 193 8.57 31.19 -6.01
CA SER A 193 9.70 32.11 -5.84
C SER A 193 9.41 33.43 -6.56
N ASN A 194 9.78 34.54 -5.94
CA ASN A 194 9.72 35.86 -6.58
C ASN A 194 10.65 35.96 -7.80
N ASP A 195 11.73 35.17 -7.81
CA ASP A 195 12.74 35.19 -8.87
C ASP A 195 12.44 34.19 -10.00
N ASP A 196 11.54 33.22 -9.76
CA ASP A 196 11.14 32.21 -10.73
C ASP A 196 9.71 31.71 -10.45
N SER A 197 8.77 32.14 -11.28
CA SER A 197 7.34 31.78 -11.16
C SER A 197 7.04 30.31 -11.39
N ASN A 198 8.02 29.49 -11.82
CA ASN A 198 7.87 28.05 -11.99
C ASN A 198 8.49 27.25 -10.84
N LYS A 199 9.14 27.91 -9.88
CA LYS A 199 9.81 27.24 -8.75
C LYS A 199 9.07 27.53 -7.46
N VAL A 200 8.49 26.50 -6.86
CA VAL A 200 7.95 26.60 -5.49
C VAL A 200 9.11 26.73 -4.50
N GLU A 201 9.11 27.79 -3.70
CA GLU A 201 10.20 28.09 -2.76
C GLU A 201 9.93 27.51 -1.37
N LYS A 202 8.68 27.64 -0.92
CA LYS A 202 8.25 27.23 0.43
C LYS A 202 6.75 26.97 0.45
N CYS A 203 6.32 26.26 1.49
CA CYS A 203 4.91 26.11 1.83
C CYS A 203 4.73 26.37 3.33
N ALA A 204 3.60 26.97 3.71
CA ALA A 204 3.27 27.24 5.10
C ALA A 204 3.18 25.95 5.93
N PHE A 205 2.66 24.87 5.32
CA PHE A 205 2.49 23.58 5.97
C PHE A 205 3.04 22.45 5.12
N THR A 206 3.83 21.59 5.75
CA THR A 206 4.47 20.46 5.07
C THR A 206 3.66 19.18 5.14
N ASN A 207 2.71 19.05 6.09
CA ASN A 207 1.71 17.98 6.13
C ASN A 207 2.25 16.53 5.98
N ARG A 208 3.51 16.29 6.38
CA ARG A 208 4.12 14.95 6.40
C ARG A 208 3.76 14.24 7.70
N VAL A 209 3.42 12.97 7.61
CA VAL A 209 3.03 12.14 8.76
C VAL A 209 4.05 11.03 8.94
N GLU A 210 4.65 10.91 10.12
CA GLU A 210 5.55 9.79 10.42
C GLU A 210 4.75 8.64 11.05
N PHE A 211 4.96 7.42 10.56
CA PHE A 211 4.45 6.19 11.17
C PHE A 211 5.59 5.44 11.82
N ILE A 212 5.43 5.06 13.08
CA ILE A 212 6.36 4.17 13.78
C ILE A 212 5.61 2.90 14.15
N LEU A 213 6.03 1.79 13.55
CA LEU A 213 5.44 0.48 13.69
C LEU A 213 6.36 -0.39 14.56
N PRO A 214 6.00 -0.71 15.81
CA PRO A 214 6.80 -1.57 16.66
C PRO A 214 6.79 -3.00 16.13
N MET A 215 7.97 -3.60 15.93
CA MET A 215 8.12 -4.96 15.42
C MET A 215 8.37 -5.93 16.57
N THR A 216 7.69 -7.06 16.56
CA THR A 216 8.00 -8.22 17.39
C THR A 216 9.24 -8.90 16.82
N GLN A 217 10.25 -9.11 17.67
CA GLN A 217 11.44 -9.86 17.23
C GLN A 217 11.01 -11.26 16.81
N LEU A 218 11.54 -11.72 15.68
CA LEU A 218 11.26 -13.03 15.05
C LEU A 218 9.92 -13.15 14.30
N ASP A 219 9.10 -12.10 14.28
CA ASP A 219 7.94 -12.07 13.40
C ASP A 219 8.37 -11.71 11.98
N THR A 220 8.20 -12.66 11.06
CA THR A 220 8.52 -12.47 9.65
C THR A 220 7.28 -12.23 8.80
N ASP A 221 6.08 -12.42 9.37
CA ASP A 221 4.82 -12.21 8.68
C ASP A 221 4.38 -10.76 8.89
N LEU A 222 5.10 -9.87 8.19
CA LEU A 222 4.88 -8.44 8.24
C LEU A 222 3.65 -8.03 7.43
N ASP A 223 2.45 -8.23 7.97
CA ASP A 223 1.19 -7.76 7.40
C ASP A 223 0.68 -6.52 8.11
N ILE A 224 0.29 -5.51 7.34
CA ILE A 224 -0.25 -4.25 7.85
C ILE A 224 -1.74 -4.15 7.56
N ASP A 225 -2.53 -3.85 8.58
CA ASP A 225 -3.94 -3.48 8.45
C ASP A 225 -4.10 -1.96 8.30
N ILE A 226 -4.92 -1.55 7.32
CA ILE A 226 -5.35 -0.17 7.11
C ILE A 226 -6.84 -0.03 7.41
N SER A 227 -7.19 0.75 8.43
CA SER A 227 -8.57 1.12 8.76
C SER A 227 -8.92 2.48 8.18
N VAL A 228 -9.49 2.52 6.97
CA VAL A 228 -9.84 3.77 6.26
C VAL A 228 -10.81 4.63 7.09
N SER A 229 -11.76 4.02 7.79
CA SER A 229 -12.71 4.71 8.67
C SER A 229 -12.05 5.44 9.85
N ASN A 230 -10.86 5.00 10.28
CA ASN A 230 -10.12 5.67 11.35
C ASN A 230 -9.51 7.00 10.88
N ILE A 231 -9.32 7.21 9.56
CA ILE A 231 -8.77 8.45 9.00
C ILE A 231 -9.75 9.62 9.22
N PHE A 232 -11.04 9.40 9.01
CA PHE A 232 -12.09 10.41 9.20
C PHE A 232 -12.94 10.17 10.45
N ALA A 233 -12.42 9.42 11.44
CA ALA A 233 -13.12 9.19 12.69
C ALA A 233 -13.51 10.52 13.38
N GLN A 234 -14.75 10.57 13.88
CA GLN A 234 -15.35 11.77 14.48
C GLN A 234 -15.55 12.95 13.52
N ILE A 235 -15.61 12.68 12.22
CA ILE A 235 -16.05 13.63 11.19
C ILE A 235 -17.28 13.04 10.53
N ASP A 236 -18.36 13.81 10.46
CA ASP A 236 -19.51 13.41 9.64
C ASP A 236 -19.25 13.79 8.19
N ILE A 237 -18.69 12.87 7.41
CA ILE A 237 -18.39 13.08 5.98
C ILE A 237 -19.64 13.28 5.11
N ASN A 238 -20.86 13.16 5.67
CA ASN A 238 -22.09 13.53 4.97
C ASN A 238 -22.36 15.04 5.01
N GLU A 239 -21.79 15.75 5.99
CA GLU A 239 -22.02 17.19 6.22
C GLU A 239 -20.73 18.00 6.10
N ALA A 240 -19.59 17.40 6.45
CA ALA A 240 -18.30 18.05 6.43
C ALA A 240 -17.87 18.38 4.98
N PRO A 241 -17.27 19.57 4.75
CA PRO A 241 -16.72 19.88 3.44
C PRO A 241 -15.48 19.01 3.15
N ASP A 242 -15.08 19.01 1.88
CA ASP A 242 -13.80 18.44 1.45
C ASP A 242 -12.62 19.07 2.18
N CYS A 243 -11.52 18.32 2.27
CA CYS A 243 -10.23 18.82 2.72
C CYS A 243 -9.19 18.58 1.62
N LYS A 244 -8.78 19.62 0.90
CA LYS A 244 -7.81 19.51 -0.22
C LYS A 244 -6.75 20.59 -0.09
N PHE A 245 -5.49 20.19 0.14
CA PHE A 245 -4.34 21.11 0.24
C PHE A 245 -4.57 22.33 1.15
N ALA A 246 -5.40 22.15 2.19
CA ALA A 246 -5.81 23.19 3.10
C ALA A 246 -4.92 23.20 4.36
N SER A 247 -5.04 24.28 5.13
CA SER A 247 -4.33 24.37 6.41
C SER A 247 -4.73 23.20 7.33
N PRO A 248 -3.77 22.52 7.97
CA PRO A 248 -4.03 21.49 8.98
C PRO A 248 -4.66 22.07 10.26
N GLU A 249 -4.93 23.37 10.31
CA GLU A 249 -5.59 24.05 11.43
C GLU A 249 -7.05 24.38 11.12
N SER A 250 -7.50 24.16 9.88
CA SER A 250 -8.87 24.45 9.43
C SER A 250 -9.76 23.22 9.57
N ALA A 251 -11.01 23.39 9.98
CA ALA A 251 -11.96 22.28 10.02
C ALA A 251 -12.42 21.90 8.60
N PRO A 252 -12.56 20.60 8.26
CA PRO A 252 -12.32 19.42 9.09
C PRO A 252 -10.88 18.86 9.00
N CYS A 253 -9.98 19.54 8.27
CA CYS A 253 -8.59 19.11 8.04
C CYS A 253 -7.79 18.91 9.33
N ASP A 254 -8.03 19.75 10.34
CA ASP A 254 -7.45 19.64 11.68
C ASP A 254 -7.72 18.27 12.31
N LYS A 255 -8.95 17.77 12.18
CA LYS A 255 -9.32 16.47 12.70
C LYS A 255 -8.76 15.35 11.85
N LEU A 256 -8.75 15.49 10.53
CA LEU A 256 -8.20 14.49 9.59
C LEU A 256 -6.71 14.26 9.86
N ILE A 257 -5.91 15.33 9.93
CA ILE A 257 -4.48 15.21 10.20
C ILE A 257 -4.23 14.69 11.62
N HIS A 258 -5.02 15.12 12.61
CA HIS A 258 -4.93 14.61 13.97
C HIS A 258 -5.20 13.11 14.03
N ASN A 259 -6.17 12.60 13.27
CA ASN A 259 -6.47 11.17 13.19
C ASN A 259 -5.31 10.40 12.56
N LEU A 260 -4.69 10.93 11.48
CA LEU A 260 -3.54 10.29 10.85
C LEU A 260 -2.33 10.16 11.79
N VAL A 261 -2.16 11.09 12.72
CA VAL A 261 -1.03 11.12 13.68
C VAL A 261 -1.33 10.33 14.96
N ASN A 262 -2.56 10.40 15.48
CA ASN A 262 -2.87 9.95 16.84
C ASN A 262 -3.81 8.75 16.91
N ARG A 263 -4.38 8.28 15.79
CA ARG A 263 -5.23 7.09 15.76
C ARG A 263 -4.54 5.93 15.06
N PRO A 264 -4.77 4.68 15.50
CA PRO A 264 -4.25 3.50 14.83
C PRO A 264 -5.08 3.22 13.57
N TRP A 265 -4.81 3.95 12.49
CA TRP A 265 -5.36 3.66 11.16
C TRP A 265 -4.45 2.76 10.33
N ILE A 266 -3.16 2.66 10.70
CA ILE A 266 -2.18 1.68 10.24
C ILE A 266 -1.65 0.94 11.47
N LYS A 267 -1.66 -0.40 11.44
CA LYS A 267 -1.09 -1.26 12.49
C LYS A 267 -0.64 -2.60 11.90
N TRP A 268 0.23 -3.32 12.62
CA TRP A 268 0.45 -4.74 12.32
C TRP A 268 -0.84 -5.54 12.55
N GLN A 269 -1.02 -6.59 11.74
CA GLN A 269 -2.11 -7.55 11.87
C GLN A 269 -2.05 -8.34 13.19
#